data_AF-A0A5C6L2R7-F1
#
_entry.id   AF-A0A5C6L2R7-F1
#
_cell.length_a   1.000
_cell.length_b   1.000
_cell.length_c   1.000
_cell.angle_alpha   90.00
_cell.angle_beta   90.00
_cell.angle_gamma   90.00
#
_symmetry.space_group_name_H-M   'P 1'
#
loop_
_entity.id
_entity.type
_entity.pdbx_description
1 polymer ?
#
loop_
_entity_poly.entity_id
_entity_poly.type
_entity_poly.pdbx_seq_one_letter_code
_entity_poly.pdbx_strand_id
1 'polypeptide(L)'
;MNERKIIDRKFLCDLAKEVGMTTLDLEALGENHHWEIVVEGNLLERMIETQRQFERLAVIGDEECRGFYIEVPRPTSEDWGNAEELIASGEYSSMDAYLSDWLAFNPMETRWFYVTSRKYGNNRSIHVTDRKFTHFVISNRSSYNEKEFDDVCCKENLTRFFDFLNLIIGVIVADSDGFNEYVANNLPYQQRTGRISRKNLVRIVPSLRIDVEDREMTVKALGDSIQECSLSPIETMTIRKYCKFYRIANEAYKAYHKKRGIGGRINKDAKRDLQKISDVAYYKYMKYVDVENLYNVDSQEDFIRFATDHYGELGLSRLNILASNIQHQGWKIVVSNSYSSNVGLAMEVAVSLYKADAPLHIYDAEKLLSILKEEDFVRLVPDSYHNYMGYQEEGTVYELPWEYECSDEKNSFLTLEQYHDIISHTEWEPDKRVEPIS
;
A
#
# COMPACT_ATOMS: atom_id res chain seq x y z
N MET A 1 -13.06 -36.65 -28.96
CA MET A 1 -13.51 -36.00 -27.72
C MET A 1 -12.27 -35.94 -26.84
N ASN A 2 -11.50 -34.85 -26.90
CA ASN A 2 -10.32 -34.73 -26.04
C ASN A 2 -10.81 -34.65 -24.60
N GLU A 3 -10.25 -35.47 -23.71
CA GLU A 3 -10.43 -35.29 -22.27
C GLU A 3 -10.05 -33.85 -21.94
N ARG A 4 -11.01 -33.06 -21.48
CA ARG A 4 -10.76 -31.69 -21.01
C ARG A 4 -9.89 -31.85 -19.77
N LYS A 5 -8.60 -31.54 -19.89
CA LYS A 5 -7.66 -31.61 -18.76
C LYS A 5 -8.20 -30.68 -17.67
N ILE A 6 -8.40 -31.22 -16.47
CA ILE A 6 -8.80 -30.42 -15.32
C ILE A 6 -7.63 -29.51 -14.96
N ILE A 7 -7.85 -28.20 -14.92
CA ILE A 7 -6.87 -27.24 -14.46
C ILE A 7 -6.91 -27.26 -12.94
N ASP A 8 -5.90 -27.86 -12.33
CA ASP A 8 -5.68 -27.91 -10.88
C ASP A 8 -4.23 -27.52 -10.53
N ARG A 9 -3.94 -27.41 -9.23
CA ARG A 9 -2.59 -27.08 -8.73
C ARG A 9 -1.54 -28.01 -9.31
N LYS A 10 -1.83 -29.32 -9.32
CA LYS A 10 -0.88 -30.32 -9.78
C LYS A 10 -0.52 -30.10 -11.25
N PHE A 11 -1.52 -29.85 -12.09
CA PHE A 11 -1.33 -29.55 -13.50
C PHE A 11 -0.45 -28.31 -13.71
N LEU A 12 -0.70 -27.21 -12.98
CA LEU A 12 0.13 -26.00 -13.07
C LEU A 12 1.58 -26.24 -12.57
N CYS A 13 1.74 -26.98 -11.47
CA CYS A 13 3.06 -27.35 -10.97
C CYS A 13 3.81 -28.27 -11.93
N ASP A 14 3.12 -29.20 -12.60
CA ASP A 14 3.75 -30.08 -13.59
C ASP A 14 4.22 -29.28 -14.81
N LEU A 15 3.48 -28.25 -15.26
CA LEU A 15 3.95 -27.31 -16.29
C LEU A 15 5.19 -26.52 -15.86
N ALA A 16 5.24 -26.08 -14.61
CA ALA A 16 6.43 -25.40 -14.08
C ALA A 16 7.64 -26.35 -14.07
N LYS A 17 7.45 -27.62 -13.69
CA LYS A 17 8.51 -28.65 -13.74
C LYS A 17 8.99 -28.97 -15.14
N GLU A 18 8.12 -28.95 -16.16
CA GLU A 18 8.50 -29.17 -17.57
C GLU A 18 9.61 -28.21 -18.02
N VAL A 19 9.66 -27.01 -17.45
CA VAL A 19 10.66 -25.98 -17.75
C VAL A 19 11.64 -25.73 -16.59
N GLY A 20 11.58 -26.52 -15.52
CA GLY A 20 12.44 -26.38 -14.34
C GLY A 20 12.24 -25.07 -13.56
N MET A 21 11.01 -24.54 -13.53
CA MET A 21 10.64 -23.30 -12.85
C MET A 21 10.18 -23.56 -11.42
N THR A 22 10.72 -22.80 -10.47
CA THR A 22 10.34 -22.80 -9.05
C THR A 22 10.25 -21.36 -8.53
N THR A 23 9.82 -21.19 -7.28
CA THR A 23 9.82 -19.85 -6.66
C THR A 23 11.22 -19.29 -6.49
N LEU A 24 12.25 -20.14 -6.40
CA LEU A 24 13.66 -19.73 -6.27
C LEU A 24 14.14 -18.99 -7.54
N ASP A 25 13.70 -19.42 -8.71
CA ASP A 25 14.02 -18.73 -9.98
C ASP A 25 13.45 -17.31 -9.99
N LEU A 26 12.22 -17.13 -9.50
CA LEU A 26 11.56 -15.82 -9.43
C LEU A 26 12.17 -14.92 -8.35
N GLU A 27 12.55 -15.48 -7.21
CA GLU A 27 13.24 -14.76 -6.14
C GLU A 27 14.61 -14.26 -6.62
N ALA A 28 15.40 -15.11 -7.29
CA ALA A 28 16.68 -14.72 -7.87
C ALA A 28 16.54 -13.58 -8.90
N LEU A 29 15.47 -13.56 -9.69
CA LEU A 29 15.17 -12.44 -10.59
C LEU A 29 14.84 -11.16 -9.80
N GLY A 30 14.18 -11.27 -8.65
CA GLY A 30 13.86 -10.17 -7.74
C GLY A 30 15.04 -9.58 -6.97
N GLU A 31 16.16 -10.29 -6.84
CA GLU A 31 17.37 -9.82 -6.14
C GLU A 31 18.18 -8.76 -6.93
N ASN A 32 17.77 -8.47 -8.16
CA ASN A 32 18.44 -7.49 -9.00
C ASN A 32 18.29 -6.05 -8.48
N HIS A 33 19.28 -5.21 -8.81
CA HIS A 33 19.28 -3.80 -8.42
C HIS A 33 17.98 -3.11 -8.89
N HIS A 34 17.30 -2.42 -7.96
CA HIS A 34 16.05 -1.70 -8.21
C HIS A 34 14.86 -2.54 -8.73
N TRP A 35 14.91 -3.87 -8.64
CA TRP A 35 13.84 -4.77 -9.12
C TRP A 35 13.56 -4.63 -10.64
N GLU A 36 14.47 -4.04 -11.42
CA GLU A 36 14.33 -3.84 -12.86
C GLU A 36 15.38 -4.65 -13.63
N ILE A 37 14.92 -5.45 -14.60
CA ILE A 37 15.72 -6.30 -15.47
C ILE A 37 15.63 -5.74 -16.88
N VAL A 38 16.69 -5.08 -17.33
CA VAL A 38 16.75 -4.49 -18.67
C VAL A 38 17.26 -5.53 -19.66
N VAL A 39 16.42 -5.94 -20.61
CA VAL A 39 16.76 -6.96 -21.61
C VAL A 39 17.07 -6.36 -22.97
N GLU A 40 18.13 -6.88 -23.59
CA GLU A 40 18.54 -6.59 -24.97
C GLU A 40 18.83 -7.89 -25.75
N GLY A 41 19.15 -7.76 -27.04
CA GLY A 41 19.50 -8.87 -27.92
C GLY A 41 18.49 -10.03 -27.89
N ASN A 42 18.99 -11.25 -27.71
CA ASN A 42 18.18 -12.47 -27.72
C ASN A 42 17.09 -12.47 -26.63
N LEU A 43 17.37 -11.90 -25.45
CA LEU A 43 16.38 -11.87 -24.36
C LEU A 43 15.26 -10.89 -24.64
N LEU A 44 15.57 -9.77 -25.29
CA LEU A 44 14.55 -8.85 -25.79
C LEU A 44 13.67 -9.50 -26.86
N GLU A 45 14.25 -10.26 -27.80
CA GLU A 45 13.50 -11.01 -28.79
C GLU A 45 12.53 -12.03 -28.14
N ARG A 46 13.01 -12.75 -27.12
CA ARG A 46 12.17 -13.67 -26.35
C ARG A 46 11.07 -12.97 -25.55
N MET A 47 11.37 -11.82 -24.95
CA MET A 47 10.36 -11.00 -24.29
C MET A 47 9.29 -10.59 -25.30
N ILE A 48 9.68 -10.09 -26.47
CA ILE A 48 8.74 -9.69 -27.54
C ILE A 48 7.88 -10.86 -27.99
N GLU A 49 8.45 -12.04 -28.18
CA GLU A 49 7.68 -13.23 -28.57
C GLU A 49 6.69 -13.65 -27.48
N THR A 50 7.11 -13.61 -26.22
CA THR A 50 6.21 -13.86 -25.07
C THR A 50 5.09 -12.83 -25.03
N GLN A 51 5.39 -11.54 -25.27
CA GLN A 51 4.37 -10.49 -25.34
C GLN A 51 3.36 -10.72 -26.48
N ARG A 52 3.78 -11.29 -27.62
CA ARG A 52 2.83 -11.69 -28.69
C ARG A 52 1.90 -12.80 -28.23
N GLN A 53 2.35 -13.70 -27.36
CA GLN A 53 1.45 -14.68 -26.74
C GLN A 53 0.43 -13.97 -25.82
N PHE A 54 0.86 -12.99 -25.03
CA PHE A 54 -0.08 -12.16 -24.25
C PHE A 54 -1.10 -11.46 -25.15
N GLU A 55 -0.74 -11.02 -26.36
CA GLU A 55 -1.65 -10.36 -27.31
C GLU A 55 -2.83 -11.25 -27.75
N ARG A 56 -2.82 -12.56 -27.44
CA ARG A 56 -3.97 -13.46 -27.60
C ARG A 56 -5.00 -13.34 -26.48
N LEU A 57 -4.73 -12.53 -25.46
CA LEU A 57 -5.62 -12.25 -24.33
C LEU A 57 -6.20 -10.83 -24.46
N ALA A 58 -7.40 -10.65 -23.95
CA ALA A 58 -8.10 -9.38 -23.93
C ALA A 58 -7.34 -8.35 -23.08
N VAL A 59 -7.44 -7.09 -23.49
CA VAL A 59 -6.86 -5.96 -22.78
C VAL A 59 -7.62 -5.72 -21.46
N ILE A 60 -6.88 -5.43 -20.39
CA ILE A 60 -7.41 -5.13 -19.07
C ILE A 60 -7.26 -3.63 -18.80
N GLY A 61 -8.39 -2.92 -18.74
CA GLY A 61 -8.43 -1.48 -18.48
C GLY A 61 -8.14 -0.63 -19.72
N ASP A 62 -7.65 0.59 -19.50
CA ASP A 62 -7.56 1.64 -20.54
C ASP A 62 -6.21 1.68 -21.29
N GLU A 63 -5.22 0.88 -20.88
CA GLU A 63 -3.90 0.75 -21.53
C GLU A 63 -3.79 -0.61 -22.26
N GLU A 64 -2.83 -0.81 -23.18
CA GLU A 64 -2.50 -2.13 -23.78
C GLU A 64 -1.90 -3.12 -22.74
N CYS A 65 -2.50 -3.22 -21.56
CA CYS A 65 -2.12 -4.05 -20.44
C CYS A 65 -2.90 -5.37 -20.48
N ARG A 66 -2.20 -6.49 -20.26
CA ARG A 66 -2.80 -7.83 -20.20
C ARG A 66 -2.15 -8.59 -19.07
N GLY A 67 -2.92 -9.37 -18.32
CA GLY A 67 -2.36 -10.08 -17.19
C GLY A 67 -3.21 -11.23 -16.70
N PHE A 68 -2.56 -12.11 -15.97
CA PHE A 68 -3.17 -13.30 -15.40
C PHE A 68 -2.35 -13.74 -14.18
N TYR A 69 -2.95 -14.60 -13.35
CA TYR A 69 -2.26 -15.20 -12.22
C TYR A 69 -1.47 -16.43 -12.63
N ILE A 70 -0.31 -16.65 -12.02
CA ILE A 70 0.44 -17.90 -12.09
C ILE A 70 0.60 -18.47 -10.70
N GLU A 71 0.66 -19.79 -10.61
CA GLU A 71 0.99 -20.51 -9.38
C GLU A 71 2.26 -21.32 -9.63
N VAL A 72 3.27 -21.10 -8.80
CA VAL A 72 4.63 -21.61 -9.00
C VAL A 72 5.01 -22.50 -7.82
N PRO A 73 5.58 -23.70 -8.06
CA PRO A 73 5.92 -24.62 -6.98
C PRO A 73 7.11 -24.15 -6.16
N ARG A 74 7.09 -24.52 -4.89
CA ARG A 74 8.24 -24.43 -4.00
C ARG A 74 9.45 -25.19 -4.57
N PRO A 75 10.69 -24.67 -4.45
CA PRO A 75 11.90 -25.43 -4.76
C PRO A 75 11.97 -26.69 -3.89
N THR A 76 12.50 -27.78 -4.45
CA THR A 76 12.90 -28.93 -3.63
C THR A 76 14.07 -28.57 -2.72
N SER A 77 14.35 -29.40 -1.71
CA SER A 77 15.56 -29.24 -0.90
C SER A 77 16.82 -29.25 -1.77
N GLU A 78 16.83 -30.04 -2.83
CA GLU A 78 17.93 -30.18 -3.77
C GLU A 78 18.10 -28.95 -4.66
N ASP A 79 17.00 -28.28 -5.02
CA ASP A 79 17.03 -27.01 -5.76
C ASP A 79 17.56 -25.86 -4.87
N TRP A 80 17.35 -25.93 -3.55
CA TRP A 80 17.74 -24.90 -2.60
C TRP A 80 19.24 -24.92 -2.28
N GLY A 81 19.87 -26.10 -2.31
CA GLY A 81 21.32 -26.24 -2.18
C GLY A 81 21.79 -27.67 -1.97
N ASN A 82 23.11 -27.87 -2.00
CA ASN A 82 23.69 -29.18 -1.71
C ASN A 82 23.83 -29.37 -0.19
N ALA A 83 22.83 -30.01 0.41
CA ALA A 83 22.81 -30.29 1.85
C ALA A 83 24.07 -31.02 2.34
N GLU A 84 24.62 -31.96 1.56
CA GLU A 84 25.82 -32.72 1.95
C GLU A 84 27.06 -31.81 2.03
N GLU A 85 27.22 -30.91 1.06
CA GLU A 85 28.32 -29.94 1.03
C GLU A 85 28.20 -28.91 2.17
N LEU A 86 27.00 -28.42 2.45
CA LEU A 86 26.76 -27.42 3.51
C LEU A 86 26.90 -28.03 4.92
N ILE A 87 26.60 -29.32 5.08
CA ILE A 87 26.90 -30.03 6.32
C ILE A 87 28.40 -30.29 6.44
N ALA A 88 29.07 -30.69 5.35
CA ALA A 88 30.52 -30.93 5.34
C ALA A 88 31.34 -29.65 5.58
N SER A 89 30.86 -28.50 5.14
CA SER A 89 31.47 -27.18 5.39
C SER A 89 31.26 -26.71 6.84
N GLY A 90 30.33 -27.33 7.58
CA GLY A 90 29.95 -26.95 8.93
C GLY A 90 28.94 -25.80 9.00
N GLU A 91 28.37 -25.37 7.87
CA GLU A 91 27.29 -24.38 7.80
C GLU A 91 26.00 -24.92 8.43
N TYR A 92 25.73 -26.21 8.23
CA TYR A 92 24.64 -26.94 8.89
C TYR A 92 25.15 -28.06 9.80
N SER A 93 24.50 -28.22 10.95
CA SER A 93 24.86 -29.24 11.93
C SER A 93 24.32 -30.64 11.61
N SER A 94 23.26 -30.72 10.78
CA SER A 94 22.58 -31.96 10.40
C SER A 94 21.62 -31.73 9.23
N MET A 95 21.16 -32.83 8.62
CA MET A 95 20.09 -32.79 7.60
C MET A 95 18.79 -32.20 8.16
N ASP A 96 18.44 -32.52 9.41
CA ASP A 96 17.22 -31.99 10.04
C ASP A 96 17.28 -30.46 10.19
N ALA A 97 18.46 -29.91 10.54
CA ALA A 97 18.66 -28.47 10.62
C ALA A 97 18.52 -27.81 9.24
N TYR A 98 19.10 -28.41 8.20
CA TYR A 98 18.99 -27.94 6.82
C TYR A 98 17.53 -27.94 6.33
N LEU A 99 16.81 -29.04 6.52
CA LEU A 99 15.41 -29.16 6.11
C LEU A 99 14.48 -28.24 6.90
N SER A 100 14.79 -27.99 8.18
CA SER A 100 14.06 -27.03 9.00
C SER A 100 14.19 -25.62 8.46
N ASP A 101 15.40 -25.18 8.10
CA ASP A 101 15.62 -23.87 7.50
C ASP A 101 15.00 -23.80 6.11
N TRP A 102 15.15 -24.83 5.28
CA TRP A 102 14.51 -24.90 3.96
C TRP A 102 13.01 -24.64 4.05
N LEU A 103 12.32 -25.32 4.98
CA LEU A 103 10.89 -25.12 5.24
C LEU A 103 10.59 -23.73 5.81
N ALA A 104 11.45 -23.17 6.65
CA ALA A 104 11.27 -21.84 7.22
C ALA A 104 11.36 -20.73 6.15
N PHE A 105 12.30 -20.86 5.21
CA PHE A 105 12.45 -19.93 4.08
C PHE A 105 11.41 -20.18 2.97
N ASN A 106 10.92 -21.42 2.85
CA ASN A 106 9.96 -21.84 1.84
C ASN A 106 8.69 -22.44 2.46
N PRO A 107 7.88 -21.64 3.19
CA PRO A 107 6.79 -22.17 4.01
C PRO A 107 5.59 -22.65 3.18
N MET A 108 5.43 -22.17 1.95
CA MET A 108 4.29 -22.49 1.10
C MET A 108 4.65 -23.55 0.05
N GLU A 109 3.78 -24.52 -0.19
CA GLU A 109 3.96 -25.52 -1.26
C GLU A 109 3.97 -24.89 -2.66
N THR A 110 3.21 -23.81 -2.82
CA THR A 110 3.14 -23.01 -4.05
C THR A 110 3.01 -21.53 -3.69
N ARG A 111 3.46 -20.64 -4.59
CA ARG A 111 3.25 -19.20 -4.48
C ARG A 111 2.52 -18.66 -5.69
N TRP A 112 1.63 -17.71 -5.44
CA TRP A 112 0.82 -17.04 -6.44
C TRP A 112 1.45 -15.70 -6.84
N PHE A 113 1.54 -15.45 -8.14
CA PHE A 113 1.97 -14.17 -8.69
C PHE A 113 0.97 -13.70 -9.73
N TYR A 114 0.80 -12.39 -9.84
CA TYR A 114 0.10 -11.74 -10.93
C TYR A 114 1.13 -11.18 -11.91
N VAL A 115 1.03 -11.60 -13.16
CA VAL A 115 1.95 -11.19 -14.23
C VAL A 115 1.21 -10.29 -15.19
N THR A 116 1.76 -9.10 -15.47
CA THR A 116 1.20 -8.18 -16.47
C THR A 116 2.20 -7.84 -17.55
N SER A 117 1.78 -7.93 -18.80
CA SER A 117 2.48 -7.41 -19.97
C SER A 117 1.92 -6.04 -20.34
N ARG A 118 2.80 -5.05 -20.52
CA ARG A 118 2.45 -3.68 -20.88
C ARG A 118 3.23 -3.20 -22.09
N LYS A 119 2.59 -2.35 -22.88
CA LYS A 119 3.17 -1.70 -24.04
C LYS A 119 2.71 -0.25 -24.11
N TYR A 120 3.66 0.67 -24.08
CA TYR A 120 3.41 2.10 -24.20
C TYR A 120 4.41 2.73 -25.17
N GLY A 121 3.95 3.02 -26.39
CA GLY A 121 4.84 3.42 -27.49
C GLY A 121 5.90 2.36 -27.77
N ASN A 122 7.17 2.74 -27.64
CA ASN A 122 8.32 1.82 -27.81
C ASN A 122 8.72 1.12 -26.51
N ASN A 123 8.14 1.50 -25.36
CA ASN A 123 8.44 0.89 -24.08
C ASN A 123 7.61 -0.39 -23.92
N ARG A 124 8.26 -1.45 -23.49
CA ARG A 124 7.70 -2.78 -23.27
C ARG A 124 8.13 -3.24 -21.89
N SER A 125 7.18 -3.78 -21.12
CA SER A 125 7.50 -4.37 -19.84
C SER A 125 6.64 -5.58 -19.50
N ILE A 126 7.20 -6.47 -18.68
CA ILE A 126 6.48 -7.54 -17.99
C ILE A 126 6.72 -7.33 -16.49
N HIS A 127 5.65 -7.12 -15.74
CA HIS A 127 5.71 -6.94 -14.29
C HIS A 127 5.27 -8.22 -13.59
N VAL A 128 6.00 -8.60 -12.55
CA VAL A 128 5.67 -9.73 -11.68
C VAL A 128 5.48 -9.20 -10.27
N THR A 129 4.31 -9.48 -9.69
CA THR A 129 3.92 -9.02 -8.36
C THR A 129 3.12 -10.10 -7.67
N ASP A 130 3.17 -10.19 -6.34
CA ASP A 130 2.23 -10.99 -5.54
C ASP A 130 1.03 -10.14 -5.07
N ARG A 131 0.78 -9.02 -5.76
CA ARG A 131 -0.17 -7.94 -5.42
C ARG A 131 0.19 -7.11 -4.19
N LYS A 132 1.06 -7.59 -3.30
CA LYS A 132 1.58 -6.82 -2.15
C LYS A 132 2.85 -6.06 -2.51
N PHE A 133 3.74 -6.72 -3.23
CA PHE A 133 5.03 -6.21 -3.64
C PHE A 133 5.25 -6.46 -5.13
N THR A 134 5.93 -5.53 -5.79
CA THR A 134 6.52 -5.81 -7.09
C THR A 134 7.81 -6.58 -6.86
N HIS A 135 7.89 -7.80 -7.40
CA HIS A 135 9.07 -8.66 -7.26
C HIS A 135 10.14 -8.25 -8.25
N PHE A 136 9.77 -8.11 -9.52
CA PHE A 136 10.63 -7.56 -10.55
C PHE A 136 9.84 -7.09 -11.77
N VAL A 137 10.49 -6.26 -12.58
CA VAL A 137 10.00 -5.76 -13.85
C VAL A 137 11.04 -6.07 -14.92
N ILE A 138 10.63 -6.78 -15.97
CA ILE A 138 11.46 -7.00 -17.15
C ILE A 138 11.11 -5.90 -18.14
N SER A 139 12.09 -5.10 -18.59
CA SER A 139 11.85 -3.97 -19.50
C SER A 139 12.87 -3.93 -20.64
N ASN A 140 12.50 -3.36 -21.78
CA ASN A 140 13.44 -3.08 -22.87
C ASN A 140 14.17 -1.74 -22.70
N ARG A 141 13.93 -1.04 -21.59
CA ARG A 141 14.48 0.28 -21.29
C ARG A 141 14.40 0.56 -19.80
N SER A 142 15.55 0.89 -19.21
CA SER A 142 15.63 1.28 -17.80
C SER A 142 14.87 2.57 -17.49
N SER A 143 14.25 2.61 -16.32
CA SER A 143 13.69 3.82 -15.71
C SER A 143 14.76 4.69 -15.03
N TYR A 144 15.94 4.13 -14.74
CA TYR A 144 16.98 4.75 -13.90
C TYR A 144 18.31 5.01 -14.63
N ASN A 145 18.32 4.96 -15.97
CA ASN A 145 19.55 5.03 -16.80
C ASN A 145 20.61 3.99 -16.37
N GLU A 146 20.17 2.79 -16.00
CA GLU A 146 21.05 1.70 -15.57
C GLU A 146 21.67 0.95 -16.74
N LYS A 147 22.73 0.20 -16.40
CA LYS A 147 23.46 -0.67 -17.34
C LYS A 147 22.67 -1.95 -17.61
N GLU A 148 23.04 -2.58 -18.72
CA GLU A 148 22.50 -3.84 -19.20
C GLU A 148 22.58 -4.98 -18.17
N PHE A 149 21.60 -5.88 -18.21
CA PHE A 149 21.54 -7.09 -17.42
C PHE A 149 22.49 -8.17 -17.96
N ASP A 150 23.56 -8.50 -17.22
CA ASP A 150 24.61 -9.42 -17.69
C ASP A 150 24.88 -10.63 -16.77
N ASP A 151 23.97 -10.97 -15.86
CA ASP A 151 24.14 -12.16 -15.01
C ASP A 151 23.72 -13.46 -15.72
N VAL A 152 24.67 -14.35 -16.01
CA VAL A 152 24.44 -15.59 -16.78
C VAL A 152 23.41 -16.51 -16.12
N CYS A 153 23.46 -16.68 -14.79
CA CYS A 153 22.53 -17.53 -14.06
C CYS A 153 21.10 -16.98 -14.17
N CYS A 154 20.96 -15.66 -14.02
CA CYS A 154 19.66 -15.02 -14.13
C CYS A 154 19.11 -15.01 -15.58
N LYS A 155 19.97 -15.07 -16.62
CA LYS A 155 19.52 -15.23 -18.03
C LYS A 155 18.85 -16.59 -18.27
N GLU A 156 19.30 -17.65 -17.59
CA GLU A 156 18.65 -18.97 -17.65
C GLU A 156 17.29 -18.96 -16.95
N ASN A 157 17.22 -18.37 -15.75
CA ASN A 157 15.95 -18.24 -15.01
C ASN A 157 14.93 -17.44 -15.82
N LEU A 158 15.36 -16.34 -16.45
CA LEU A 158 14.51 -15.53 -17.32
C LEU A 158 14.02 -16.29 -18.56
N THR A 159 14.90 -17.12 -19.12
CA THR A 159 14.59 -18.05 -20.21
C THR A 159 13.49 -19.03 -19.82
N ARG A 160 13.65 -19.73 -18.68
CA ARG A 160 12.62 -20.65 -18.15
C ARG A 160 11.32 -19.91 -17.87
N PHE A 161 11.40 -18.66 -17.40
CA PHE A 161 10.23 -17.85 -17.09
C PHE A 161 9.41 -17.53 -18.34
N PHE A 162 10.05 -17.13 -19.43
CA PHE A 162 9.37 -16.95 -20.71
C PHE A 162 8.73 -18.25 -21.22
N ASP A 163 9.42 -19.39 -21.11
CA ASP A 163 8.86 -20.68 -21.51
C ASP A 163 7.64 -21.06 -20.66
N PHE A 164 7.71 -20.85 -19.35
CA PHE A 164 6.58 -21.07 -18.44
C PHE A 164 5.38 -20.19 -18.79
N LEU A 165 5.58 -18.89 -19.02
CA LEU A 165 4.51 -17.97 -19.42
C LEU A 165 3.84 -18.41 -20.72
N ASN A 166 4.63 -18.84 -21.72
CA ASN A 166 4.09 -19.32 -22.99
C ASN A 166 3.23 -20.59 -22.81
N LEU A 167 3.64 -21.52 -21.94
CA LEU A 167 2.84 -22.70 -21.59
C LEU A 167 1.51 -22.30 -20.95
N ILE A 168 1.54 -21.42 -19.93
CA ILE A 168 0.34 -20.98 -19.21
C ILE A 168 -0.61 -20.23 -20.14
N ILE A 169 -0.13 -19.35 -21.01
CA ILE A 169 -0.97 -18.67 -22.00
C ILE A 169 -1.62 -19.69 -22.94
N GLY A 170 -0.88 -20.74 -23.34
CA GLY A 170 -1.43 -21.85 -24.11
C GLY A 170 -2.62 -22.53 -23.42
N VAL A 171 -2.51 -22.77 -22.10
CA VAL A 171 -3.60 -23.31 -21.27
C VAL A 171 -4.80 -22.35 -21.23
N ILE A 172 -4.56 -21.07 -20.94
CA ILE A 172 -5.61 -20.05 -20.82
C ILE A 172 -6.38 -19.91 -22.14
N VAL A 173 -5.69 -19.89 -23.28
CA VAL A 173 -6.37 -19.78 -24.58
C VAL A 173 -7.16 -21.05 -24.93
N ALA A 174 -6.72 -22.22 -24.46
CA ALA A 174 -7.43 -23.47 -24.68
C ALA A 174 -8.67 -23.65 -23.78
N ASP A 175 -8.62 -23.17 -22.53
CA ASP A 175 -9.71 -23.29 -21.56
C ASP A 175 -9.71 -22.14 -20.54
N SER A 176 -10.09 -20.95 -20.97
CA SER A 176 -10.12 -19.76 -20.10
C SER A 176 -11.16 -19.87 -18.99
N ASP A 177 -12.28 -20.53 -19.24
CA ASP A 177 -13.31 -20.77 -18.21
C ASP A 177 -12.77 -21.63 -17.08
N GLY A 178 -12.14 -22.77 -17.40
CA GLY A 178 -11.54 -23.64 -16.40
C GLY A 178 -10.42 -22.95 -15.63
N PHE A 179 -9.61 -22.13 -16.29
CA PHE A 179 -8.56 -21.34 -15.64
C PHE A 179 -9.14 -20.28 -14.69
N ASN A 180 -10.14 -19.51 -15.14
CA ASN A 180 -10.78 -18.49 -14.32
C ASN A 180 -11.50 -19.09 -13.11
N GLU A 181 -12.16 -20.25 -13.26
CA GLU A 181 -12.76 -20.99 -12.15
C GLU A 181 -11.68 -21.46 -11.15
N TYR A 182 -10.55 -21.98 -11.65
CA TYR A 182 -9.43 -22.36 -10.80
C TYR A 182 -8.90 -21.18 -9.97
N VAL A 183 -8.64 -20.03 -10.60
CA VAL A 183 -8.20 -18.80 -9.92
C VAL A 183 -9.24 -18.35 -8.89
N ALA A 184 -10.52 -18.27 -9.27
CA ALA A 184 -11.59 -17.83 -8.38
C ALA A 184 -11.68 -18.69 -7.11
N ASN A 185 -11.42 -19.99 -7.22
CA ASN A 185 -11.51 -20.94 -6.10
C ASN A 185 -10.24 -21.05 -5.26
N ASN A 186 -9.06 -20.70 -5.80
CA ASN A 186 -7.77 -21.00 -5.16
C ASN A 186 -6.88 -19.78 -4.88
N LEU A 187 -7.18 -18.60 -5.44
CA LEU A 187 -6.37 -17.41 -5.20
C LEU A 187 -6.37 -17.05 -3.70
N PRO A 188 -5.20 -16.79 -3.08
CA PRO A 188 -5.12 -16.41 -1.67
C PRO A 188 -5.88 -15.12 -1.37
N TYR A 189 -6.56 -15.04 -0.23
CA TYR A 189 -7.34 -13.86 0.18
C TYR A 189 -6.51 -12.59 0.33
N GLN A 190 -5.21 -12.73 0.60
CA GLN A 190 -4.23 -11.64 0.67
C GLN A 190 -4.01 -10.95 -0.68
N GLN A 191 -4.31 -11.63 -1.79
CA GLN A 191 -4.21 -11.06 -3.14
C GLN A 191 -5.56 -10.56 -3.66
N ARG A 192 -6.63 -10.73 -2.88
CA ARG A 192 -7.99 -10.30 -3.23
C ARG A 192 -8.31 -8.93 -2.66
N THR A 193 -9.31 -8.31 -3.26
CA THR A 193 -9.94 -7.11 -2.73
C THR A 193 -11.28 -7.48 -2.13
N GLY A 194 -11.61 -6.90 -0.98
CA GLY A 194 -12.92 -7.08 -0.36
C GLY A 194 -13.26 -5.92 0.56
N ARG A 195 -14.40 -6.02 1.24
CA ARG A 195 -14.80 -5.06 2.26
C ARG A 195 -15.43 -5.76 3.46
N ILE A 196 -15.12 -5.24 4.65
CA ILE A 196 -15.67 -5.72 5.91
C ILE A 196 -16.23 -4.54 6.70
N SER A 197 -17.37 -4.71 7.37
CA SER A 197 -17.87 -3.67 8.28
C SER A 197 -16.84 -3.39 9.37
N ARG A 198 -16.56 -2.10 9.67
CA ARG A 198 -15.62 -1.74 10.75
C ARG A 198 -16.02 -2.34 12.08
N LYS A 199 -17.32 -2.39 12.37
CA LYS A 199 -17.87 -3.04 13.57
C LYS A 199 -17.46 -4.51 13.69
N ASN A 200 -17.50 -5.27 12.58
CA ASN A 200 -17.06 -6.66 12.57
C ASN A 200 -15.53 -6.74 12.74
N LEU A 201 -14.77 -5.94 11.98
CA LEU A 201 -13.30 -5.94 12.08
C LEU A 201 -12.83 -5.63 13.51
N VAL A 202 -13.41 -4.61 14.16
CA VAL A 202 -13.06 -4.22 15.53
C VAL A 202 -13.53 -5.25 16.56
N ARG A 203 -14.66 -5.93 16.33
CA ARG A 203 -15.08 -7.06 17.17
C ARG A 203 -14.04 -8.19 17.15
N ILE A 204 -13.53 -8.51 15.96
CA ILE A 204 -12.57 -9.60 15.75
C ILE A 204 -11.18 -9.21 16.24
N VAL A 205 -10.75 -7.98 15.92
CA VAL A 205 -9.42 -7.45 16.20
C VAL A 205 -9.55 -6.09 16.91
N PRO A 206 -9.80 -6.07 18.24
CA PRO A 206 -10.03 -4.83 18.98
C PRO A 206 -8.89 -3.81 18.91
N SER A 207 -7.65 -4.26 18.68
CA SER A 207 -6.47 -3.39 18.52
C SER A 207 -6.52 -2.52 17.25
N LEU A 208 -7.35 -2.86 16.26
CA LEU A 208 -7.55 -2.07 15.05
C LEU A 208 -8.58 -0.94 15.23
N ARG A 209 -9.19 -0.80 16.41
CA ARG A 209 -10.10 0.31 16.71
C ARG A 209 -9.36 1.64 16.58
N ILE A 210 -9.94 2.55 15.79
CA ILE A 210 -9.51 3.94 15.77
C ILE A 210 -10.21 4.64 16.93
N ASP A 211 -9.43 4.94 17.96
CA ASP A 211 -9.90 5.70 19.12
C ASP A 211 -9.22 7.06 19.21
N VAL A 212 -9.87 7.98 19.90
CA VAL A 212 -9.43 9.36 20.13
C VAL A 212 -9.55 9.71 21.61
N GLU A 213 -8.67 10.57 22.11
CA GLU A 213 -8.55 10.88 23.54
C GLU A 213 -9.81 11.49 24.14
N ASP A 214 -10.47 12.36 23.38
CA ASP A 214 -11.71 13.01 23.77
C ASP A 214 -12.79 12.72 22.73
N ARG A 215 -13.38 11.54 22.86
CA ARG A 215 -14.40 11.04 21.94
C ARG A 215 -15.63 11.94 21.90
N GLU A 216 -16.08 12.44 23.04
CA GLU A 216 -17.26 13.32 23.13
C GLU A 216 -17.02 14.62 22.36
N MET A 217 -15.90 15.31 22.62
CA MET A 217 -15.58 16.55 21.91
C MET A 217 -15.26 16.31 20.44
N THR A 218 -14.67 15.17 20.09
CA THR A 218 -14.42 14.81 18.68
C THR A 218 -15.72 14.62 17.92
N VAL A 219 -16.68 13.88 18.49
CA VAL A 219 -18.02 13.72 17.90
C VAL A 219 -18.70 15.08 17.74
N LYS A 220 -18.61 15.95 18.75
CA LYS A 220 -19.17 17.30 18.68
C LYS A 220 -18.51 18.15 17.59
N ALA A 221 -17.18 18.15 17.50
CA ALA A 221 -16.43 18.91 16.50
C ALA A 221 -16.79 18.49 15.06
N LEU A 222 -16.88 17.17 14.81
CA LEU A 222 -17.29 16.62 13.52
C LEU A 222 -18.75 16.98 13.22
N GLY A 223 -19.66 16.79 14.18
CA GLY A 223 -21.08 17.13 14.04
C GLY A 223 -21.32 18.62 13.75
N ASP A 224 -20.66 19.51 14.48
CA ASP A 224 -20.74 20.96 14.28
C ASP A 224 -20.16 21.37 12.92
N SER A 225 -19.13 20.68 12.43
CA SER A 225 -18.58 20.91 11.08
C SER A 225 -19.57 20.51 9.98
N ILE A 226 -20.29 19.38 10.15
CA ILE A 226 -21.29 18.87 9.20
C ILE A 226 -22.51 19.80 9.16
N GLN A 227 -23.01 20.22 10.32
CA GLN A 227 -24.20 21.08 10.43
C GLN A 227 -23.90 22.56 10.16
N GLU A 228 -22.66 22.90 9.79
CA GLU A 228 -22.14 24.27 9.71
C GLU A 228 -22.35 25.10 11.01
N CYS A 229 -22.52 24.42 12.14
CA CYS A 229 -22.70 25.00 13.47
C CYS A 229 -21.38 25.33 14.19
N SER A 230 -20.25 25.07 13.54
CA SER A 230 -18.93 25.57 13.95
C SER A 230 -18.93 27.09 14.16
N LEU A 231 -17.96 27.62 14.92
CA LEU A 231 -17.77 29.07 15.07
C LEU A 231 -17.82 29.79 13.72
N SER A 232 -18.51 30.94 13.72
CA SER A 232 -18.71 31.74 12.51
C SER A 232 -17.36 32.07 11.85
N PRO A 233 -17.30 32.10 10.51
CA PRO A 233 -16.10 32.53 9.81
C PRO A 233 -15.64 33.90 10.29
N ILE A 234 -14.32 34.11 10.38
CA ILE A 234 -13.78 35.42 10.74
C ILE A 234 -13.64 36.29 9.50
N GLU A 235 -13.97 37.57 9.61
CA GLU A 235 -13.90 38.50 8.47
C GLU A 235 -12.48 38.65 7.92
N THR A 236 -11.49 38.71 8.82
CA THR A 236 -10.08 38.96 8.47
C THR A 236 -9.15 37.90 9.06
N MET A 237 -8.30 37.33 8.19
CA MET A 237 -7.21 36.42 8.56
C MET A 237 -5.86 37.11 8.38
N THR A 238 -4.95 36.87 9.32
CA THR A 238 -3.57 37.38 9.29
C THR A 238 -2.60 36.22 9.51
N ILE A 239 -1.34 36.38 9.09
CA ILE A 239 -0.30 35.37 9.30
C ILE A 239 -0.15 35.06 10.79
N ARG A 240 -0.18 36.10 11.65
CA ARG A 240 -0.12 35.93 13.11
C ARG A 240 -1.24 35.04 13.65
N LYS A 241 -2.49 35.26 13.21
CA LYS A 241 -3.64 34.42 13.62
C LYS A 241 -3.50 32.99 13.10
N TYR A 242 -3.13 32.82 11.84
CA TYR A 242 -2.94 31.50 11.26
C TYR A 242 -1.83 30.71 11.98
N CYS A 243 -0.69 31.35 12.28
CA CYS A 243 0.41 30.70 12.99
C CYS A 243 -0.01 30.17 14.38
N LYS A 244 -0.92 30.87 15.08
CA LYS A 244 -1.51 30.38 16.34
C LYS A 244 -2.22 29.04 16.14
N PHE A 245 -3.11 28.94 15.16
CA PHE A 245 -3.84 27.70 14.87
C PHE A 245 -2.90 26.60 14.37
N TYR A 246 -1.94 26.94 13.49
CA TYR A 246 -0.94 26.00 13.03
C TYR A 246 -0.15 25.40 14.20
N ARG A 247 0.26 26.21 15.19
CA ARG A 247 0.98 25.71 16.37
C ARG A 247 0.14 24.71 17.16
N ILE A 248 -1.13 25.01 17.43
CA ILE A 248 -2.06 24.10 18.13
C ILE A 248 -2.13 22.75 17.40
N ALA A 249 -2.34 22.81 16.08
CA ALA A 249 -2.41 21.61 15.26
C ALA A 249 -1.09 20.83 15.25
N ASN A 250 0.05 21.51 15.16
CA ASN A 250 1.37 20.87 15.15
C ASN A 250 1.74 20.25 16.51
N GLU A 251 1.35 20.88 17.62
CA GLU A 251 1.54 20.34 18.96
C GLU A 251 0.69 19.08 19.18
N ALA A 252 -0.57 19.07 18.73
CA ALA A 252 -1.43 17.89 18.74
C ALA A 252 -0.83 16.76 17.88
N TYR A 253 -0.36 17.08 16.68
CA TYR A 253 0.36 16.15 15.80
C TYR A 253 1.59 15.53 16.49
N LYS A 254 2.43 16.37 17.12
CA LYS A 254 3.62 15.91 17.86
C LYS A 254 3.25 15.03 19.06
N ALA A 255 2.19 15.39 19.79
CA ALA A 255 1.71 14.63 20.94
C ALA A 255 1.24 13.22 20.54
N TYR A 256 0.46 13.11 19.45
CA TYR A 256 -0.01 11.84 18.90
C TYR A 256 1.14 10.88 18.59
N HIS A 257 2.15 11.34 17.84
CA HIS A 257 3.30 10.50 17.51
C HIS A 257 4.20 10.17 18.71
N LYS A 258 4.31 11.08 19.69
CA LYS A 258 5.06 10.83 20.93
C LYS A 258 4.45 9.67 21.72
N LYS A 259 3.12 9.61 21.81
CA LYS A 259 2.40 8.53 22.52
C LYS A 259 2.63 7.15 21.89
N ARG A 260 2.86 7.10 20.58
CA ARG A 260 3.08 5.85 19.83
C ARG A 260 4.54 5.40 19.74
N GLY A 261 5.46 6.02 20.48
CA GLY A 261 6.88 5.63 20.45
C GLY A 261 7.63 6.00 19.16
N ILE A 262 6.96 6.62 18.18
CA ILE A 262 7.55 7.09 16.91
C ILE A 262 8.40 8.37 17.12
N GLY A 263 8.37 8.94 18.33
CA GLY A 263 8.99 10.21 18.70
C GLY A 263 10.52 10.30 18.60
N GLY A 264 11.24 9.20 18.36
CA GLY A 264 12.71 9.19 18.28
C GLY A 264 13.31 10.01 17.13
N ARG A 265 12.56 10.20 16.02
CA ARG A 265 12.99 11.04 14.88
C ARG A 265 12.37 12.43 14.86
N ILE A 266 11.23 12.63 15.53
CA ILE A 266 10.49 13.91 15.56
C ILE A 266 11.04 14.85 16.66
N ASN A 267 11.67 14.31 17.71
CA ASN A 267 12.21 15.07 18.84
C ASN A 267 13.75 15.22 18.82
N LYS A 268 14.33 15.77 17.75
CA LYS A 268 15.68 16.38 17.87
C LYS A 268 15.63 17.79 18.49
N ASP A 269 14.43 18.26 18.85
CA ASP A 269 14.14 19.62 19.31
C ASP A 269 14.54 19.88 20.80
N ALA A 270 15.13 18.89 21.48
CA ALA A 270 15.43 18.92 22.92
C ALA A 270 16.36 20.07 23.40
N LYS A 271 16.86 20.92 22.50
CA LYS A 271 17.73 22.06 22.85
C LYS A 271 17.03 23.42 22.93
N ARG A 272 15.76 23.55 22.52
CA ARG A 272 15.03 24.85 22.59
C ARG A 272 13.74 24.75 23.38
N ASP A 273 13.53 25.72 24.26
CA ASP A 273 12.25 25.93 24.95
C ASP A 273 11.24 26.55 23.97
N LEU A 274 10.63 25.68 23.15
CA LEU A 274 9.61 26.07 22.18
C LEU A 274 8.33 26.62 22.84
N GLN A 275 8.16 26.47 24.17
CA GLN A 275 7.00 27.02 24.86
C GLN A 275 7.05 28.55 24.96
N LYS A 276 8.24 29.15 24.96
CA LYS A 276 8.44 30.59 25.20
C LYS A 276 8.53 31.46 23.94
N ILE A 277 8.48 30.87 22.74
CA ILE A 277 8.55 31.62 21.49
C ILE A 277 7.15 32.01 21.01
N SER A 278 7.07 33.10 20.23
CA SER A 278 5.82 33.50 19.56
C SER A 278 5.38 32.44 18.54
N ASP A 279 4.10 32.40 18.20
CA ASP A 279 3.58 31.43 17.21
C ASP A 279 4.19 31.62 15.83
N VAL A 280 4.55 32.86 15.48
CA VAL A 280 5.22 33.19 14.23
C VAL A 280 6.66 32.66 14.22
N ALA A 281 7.40 32.83 15.33
CA ALA A 281 8.72 32.26 15.50
C ALA A 281 8.68 30.72 15.55
N TYR A 282 7.62 30.14 16.11
CA TYR A 282 7.36 28.71 16.08
C TYR A 282 7.16 28.21 14.65
N TYR A 283 6.33 28.90 13.86
CA TYR A 283 6.12 28.57 12.44
C TYR A 283 7.43 28.62 11.66
N LYS A 284 8.23 29.68 11.83
CA LYS A 284 9.56 29.80 11.23
C LYS A 284 10.46 28.62 11.59
N TYR A 285 10.45 28.18 12.84
CA TYR A 285 11.24 27.03 13.27
C TYR A 285 10.76 25.72 12.62
N MET A 286 9.46 25.50 12.53
CA MET A 286 8.89 24.26 11.98
C MET A 286 8.95 24.18 10.46
N LYS A 287 8.83 25.32 9.77
CA LYS A 287 8.74 25.40 8.30
C LYS A 287 10.00 25.92 7.63
N TYR A 288 10.98 26.41 8.40
CA TYR A 288 12.19 27.06 7.90
C TYR A 288 11.92 28.28 7.00
N VAL A 289 10.80 28.98 7.23
CA VAL A 289 10.38 30.17 6.49
C VAL A 289 10.38 31.39 7.39
N ASP A 290 11.10 32.44 6.99
CA ASP A 290 11.18 33.69 7.75
C ASP A 290 10.04 34.65 7.44
N VAL A 291 8.83 34.32 7.91
CA VAL A 291 7.60 35.04 7.55
C VAL A 291 7.60 36.51 8.00
N GLU A 292 8.30 36.87 9.08
CA GLU A 292 8.35 38.25 9.58
C GLU A 292 9.20 39.17 8.68
N ASN A 293 10.18 38.61 7.97
CA ASN A 293 11.00 39.35 7.03
C ASN A 293 10.39 39.41 5.62
N LEU A 294 9.54 38.43 5.27
CA LEU A 294 8.93 38.33 3.95
C LEU A 294 7.58 39.04 3.84
N TYR A 295 6.86 39.19 4.96
CA TYR A 295 5.48 39.65 4.98
C TYR A 295 5.20 40.55 6.19
N ASN A 296 4.25 41.47 6.06
CA ASN A 296 3.59 42.09 7.21
C ASN A 296 2.61 41.07 7.82
N VAL A 297 3.01 40.50 8.97
CA VAL A 297 2.27 39.41 9.62
C VAL A 297 0.87 39.77 10.13
N ASP A 298 0.55 41.07 10.18
CA ASP A 298 -0.76 41.60 10.59
C ASP A 298 -1.59 42.12 9.39
N SER A 299 -1.08 42.01 8.15
CA SER A 299 -1.80 42.38 6.92
C SER A 299 -2.57 41.20 6.33
N GLN A 300 -3.83 41.42 5.96
CA GLN A 300 -4.64 40.43 5.25
C GLN A 300 -4.17 40.23 3.79
N GLU A 301 -3.69 41.29 3.12
CA GLU A 301 -3.17 41.18 1.76
C GLU A 301 -1.94 40.27 1.71
N ASP A 302 -1.03 40.45 2.66
CA ASP A 302 0.13 39.58 2.78
C ASP A 302 -0.24 38.18 3.26
N PHE A 303 -1.32 38.03 4.03
CA PHE A 303 -1.83 36.70 4.36
C PHE A 303 -2.30 35.92 3.13
N ILE A 304 -2.98 36.56 2.17
CA ILE A 304 -3.43 35.89 0.93
C ILE A 304 -2.23 35.39 0.11
N ARG A 305 -1.17 36.22 0.03
CA ARG A 305 0.10 35.82 -0.61
C ARG A 305 0.76 34.68 0.14
N PHE A 306 0.88 34.80 1.46
CA PHE A 306 1.42 33.76 2.32
C PHE A 306 0.68 32.43 2.17
N ALA A 307 -0.65 32.42 2.15
CA ALA A 307 -1.46 31.21 2.01
C ALA A 307 -1.28 30.52 0.64
N THR A 308 -0.88 31.28 -0.39
CA THR A 308 -0.55 30.74 -1.71
C THR A 308 0.88 30.19 -1.75
N ASP A 309 1.83 30.90 -1.14
CA ASP A 309 3.25 30.57 -1.19
C ASP A 309 3.63 29.42 -0.22
N HIS A 310 2.87 29.24 0.87
CA HIS A 310 3.23 28.33 1.96
C HIS A 310 2.18 27.25 2.19
N TYR A 311 2.61 25.99 2.10
CA TYR A 311 1.74 24.83 2.28
C TYR A 311 1.65 24.40 3.75
N GLY A 312 0.42 24.27 4.26
CA GLY A 312 0.09 24.02 5.66
C GLY A 312 0.23 22.59 6.17
N GLU A 313 0.98 21.73 5.47
CA GLU A 313 1.12 20.31 5.83
C GLU A 313 1.82 20.09 7.18
N LEU A 314 1.34 19.16 7.99
CA LEU A 314 1.98 18.75 9.24
C LEU A 314 2.95 17.60 9.01
N GLY A 315 4.25 17.89 9.01
CA GLY A 315 5.28 16.85 8.80
C GLY A 315 5.20 16.22 7.41
N LEU A 316 5.28 14.89 7.33
CA LEU A 316 5.14 14.09 6.10
C LEU A 316 3.88 13.23 6.16
N SER A 317 2.76 13.83 6.60
CA SER A 317 1.52 13.10 6.89
C SER A 317 0.41 13.32 5.87
N ARG A 318 0.59 14.26 4.93
CA ARG A 318 -0.47 14.76 4.04
C ARG A 318 -1.73 15.22 4.79
N LEU A 319 -1.56 15.62 6.05
CA LEU A 319 -2.56 16.31 6.87
C LEU A 319 -2.30 17.81 6.79
N ASN A 320 -3.26 18.53 6.22
CA ASN A 320 -3.11 19.95 5.89
C ASN A 320 -3.96 20.81 6.81
N ILE A 321 -3.35 21.88 7.30
CA ILE A 321 -4.01 22.96 8.05
C ILE A 321 -4.00 24.19 7.15
N LEU A 322 -5.14 24.52 6.57
CA LEU A 322 -5.26 25.64 5.62
C LEU A 322 -6.13 26.72 6.24
N ALA A 323 -6.09 27.94 5.70
CA ALA A 323 -7.16 28.90 5.91
C ALA A 323 -7.85 29.15 4.56
N SER A 324 -9.17 29.06 4.52
CA SER A 324 -9.95 29.22 3.30
C SER A 324 -11.15 30.12 3.55
N ASN A 325 -11.46 30.95 2.56
CA ASN A 325 -12.67 31.77 2.48
C ASN A 325 -13.50 31.45 1.21
N ILE A 326 -13.18 30.37 0.50
CA ILE A 326 -13.81 30.07 -0.80
C ILE A 326 -15.24 29.55 -0.61
N GLN A 327 -15.43 28.67 0.38
CA GLN A 327 -16.71 27.99 0.62
C GLN A 327 -17.57 28.70 1.67
N HIS A 328 -17.06 29.77 2.29
CA HIS A 328 -17.70 30.44 3.42
C HIS A 328 -17.61 31.96 3.28
N GLN A 329 -18.62 32.69 3.77
CA GLN A 329 -18.57 34.15 3.87
C GLN A 329 -17.64 34.56 5.02
N GLY A 330 -16.33 34.46 4.78
CA GLY A 330 -15.25 34.72 5.74
C GLY A 330 -14.26 33.56 5.84
N TRP A 331 -13.22 33.71 6.64
CA TRP A 331 -12.14 32.74 6.78
C TRP A 331 -12.45 31.66 7.82
N LYS A 332 -12.19 30.41 7.44
CA LYS A 332 -12.11 29.27 8.35
C LYS A 332 -10.76 28.57 8.24
N ILE A 333 -10.34 27.94 9.34
CA ILE A 333 -9.25 26.96 9.36
C ILE A 333 -9.81 25.64 8.85
N VAL A 334 -9.20 25.09 7.81
CA VAL A 334 -9.58 23.82 7.20
C VAL A 334 -8.58 22.75 7.62
N VAL A 335 -9.09 21.65 8.17
CA VAL A 335 -8.33 20.42 8.41
C VAL A 335 -8.66 19.44 7.29
N SER A 336 -7.67 19.06 6.50
CA SER A 336 -7.83 18.14 5.37
C SER A 336 -6.81 17.00 5.46
N ASN A 337 -7.32 15.77 5.59
CA ASN A 337 -6.50 14.57 5.65
C ASN A 337 -6.56 13.83 4.31
N SER A 338 -5.39 13.43 3.82
CA SER A 338 -5.32 12.71 2.54
C SER A 338 -5.23 11.19 2.74
N TYR A 339 -4.54 10.72 3.78
CA TYR A 339 -4.23 9.29 3.95
C TYR A 339 -5.15 8.58 4.94
N SER A 340 -5.65 7.42 4.56
CA SER A 340 -6.53 6.62 5.41
C SER A 340 -5.86 6.13 6.70
N SER A 341 -4.54 5.94 6.69
CA SER A 341 -3.76 5.59 7.88
C SER A 341 -3.74 6.69 8.96
N ASN A 342 -4.09 7.92 8.59
CA ASN A 342 -3.96 9.11 9.44
C ASN A 342 -5.30 9.63 9.97
N VAL A 343 -6.40 8.89 9.80
CA VAL A 343 -7.74 9.34 10.24
C VAL A 343 -7.81 9.66 11.73
N GLY A 344 -7.24 8.82 12.60
CA GLY A 344 -7.19 9.09 14.04
C GLY A 344 -6.38 10.34 14.38
N LEU A 345 -5.24 10.54 13.70
CA LEU A 345 -4.41 11.74 13.84
C LEU A 345 -5.18 13.00 13.40
N ALA A 346 -5.90 12.91 12.29
CA ALA A 346 -6.70 14.02 11.77
C ALA A 346 -7.80 14.43 12.76
N MET A 347 -8.45 13.46 13.39
CA MET A 347 -9.45 13.71 14.44
C MET A 347 -8.83 14.40 15.67
N GLU A 348 -7.66 13.97 16.13
CA GLU A 348 -6.95 14.57 17.27
C GLU A 348 -6.54 16.03 17.01
N VAL A 349 -6.06 16.31 15.79
CA VAL A 349 -5.74 17.67 15.36
C VAL A 349 -7.00 18.53 15.26
N ALA A 350 -8.07 18.00 14.66
CA ALA A 350 -9.33 18.70 14.51
C ALA A 350 -9.96 19.05 15.86
N VAL A 351 -10.04 18.10 16.79
CA VAL A 351 -10.62 18.34 18.13
C VAL A 351 -9.76 19.31 18.94
N SER A 352 -8.44 19.32 18.77
CA SER A 352 -7.55 20.28 19.43
C SER A 352 -7.79 21.71 18.95
N LEU A 353 -7.99 21.90 17.65
CA LEU A 353 -8.36 23.20 17.07
C LEU A 353 -9.77 23.63 17.51
N TYR A 354 -10.70 22.69 17.54
CA TYR A 354 -12.07 22.93 17.98
C TYR A 354 -12.12 23.41 19.45
N LYS A 355 -11.39 22.73 20.34
CA LYS A 355 -11.25 23.12 21.76
C LYS A 355 -10.58 24.48 21.96
N ALA A 356 -9.85 24.96 20.97
CA ALA A 356 -9.17 26.25 20.99
C ALA A 356 -9.99 27.38 20.31
N ASP A 357 -11.29 27.15 20.11
CA ASP A 357 -12.22 28.09 19.50
C ASP A 357 -11.78 28.54 18.10
N ALA A 358 -11.20 27.64 17.31
CA ALA A 358 -10.89 27.92 15.91
C ALA A 358 -12.19 28.00 15.08
N PRO A 359 -12.30 28.96 14.12
CA PRO A 359 -13.36 28.93 13.12
C PRO A 359 -13.08 27.77 12.16
N LEU A 360 -13.55 26.57 12.50
CA LEU A 360 -13.06 25.31 11.94
C LEU A 360 -14.00 24.75 10.85
N HIS A 361 -13.41 24.23 9.78
CA HIS A 361 -14.05 23.31 8.85
C HIS A 361 -13.21 22.04 8.76
N ILE A 362 -13.84 20.89 8.95
CA ILE A 362 -13.18 19.58 8.86
C ILE A 362 -13.62 18.93 7.55
N TYR A 363 -12.66 18.69 6.66
CA TYR A 363 -12.94 17.99 5.42
C TYR A 363 -13.28 16.52 5.70
N ASP A 364 -14.21 15.94 4.93
CA ASP A 364 -14.72 14.58 5.13
C ASP A 364 -15.28 14.30 6.54
N ALA A 365 -15.82 15.32 7.22
CA ALA A 365 -16.32 15.20 8.59
C ALA A 365 -17.36 14.07 8.76
N GLU A 366 -18.23 13.86 7.77
CA GLU A 366 -19.22 12.75 7.78
C GLU A 366 -18.54 11.38 7.76
N LYS A 367 -17.54 11.21 6.88
CA LYS A 367 -16.76 9.97 6.77
C LYS A 367 -15.96 9.70 8.04
N LEU A 368 -15.31 10.72 8.60
CA LEU A 368 -14.62 10.64 9.88
C LEU A 368 -15.56 10.29 11.05
N LEU A 369 -16.76 10.86 11.07
CA LEU A 369 -17.76 10.55 12.10
C LEU A 369 -18.25 9.10 11.99
N SER A 370 -18.46 8.61 10.77
CA SER A 370 -18.86 7.22 10.51
C SER A 370 -17.76 6.23 10.96
N ILE A 371 -16.49 6.52 10.65
CA ILE A 371 -15.33 5.78 11.15
C ILE A 371 -15.33 5.71 12.68
N LEU A 372 -15.50 6.86 13.35
CA LEU A 372 -15.45 6.94 14.80
C LEU A 372 -16.59 6.15 15.44
N LYS A 373 -17.77 6.13 14.82
CA LYS A 373 -18.95 5.36 15.26
C LYS A 373 -18.92 3.88 14.85
N GLU A 374 -17.92 3.44 14.09
CA GLU A 374 -17.83 2.09 13.52
C GLU A 374 -19.01 1.76 12.58
N GLU A 375 -19.59 2.79 11.96
CA GLU A 375 -20.74 2.69 11.03
C GLU A 375 -20.29 2.52 9.57
N ASP A 376 -19.00 2.64 9.28
CA ASP A 376 -18.41 2.50 7.95
C ASP A 376 -17.87 1.08 7.68
N PHE A 377 -17.20 0.96 6.54
CA PHE A 377 -16.52 -0.24 6.07
C PHE A 377 -15.02 0.00 5.99
N VAL A 378 -14.27 -1.10 6.06
CA VAL A 378 -12.83 -1.17 5.84
C VAL A 378 -12.59 -2.00 4.59
N ARG A 379 -11.81 -1.45 3.65
CA ARG A 379 -11.46 -2.16 2.42
C ARG A 379 -10.27 -3.08 2.69
N LEU A 380 -10.42 -4.37 2.41
CA LEU A 380 -9.32 -5.30 2.36
C LEU A 380 -8.62 -5.18 1.02
N VAL A 381 -7.32 -4.92 1.04
CA VAL A 381 -6.48 -4.76 -0.15
C VAL A 381 -5.16 -5.50 0.02
N PRO A 382 -4.54 -5.94 -1.08
CA PRO A 382 -3.23 -6.58 -1.03
C PRO A 382 -2.09 -5.65 -0.59
N ASP A 383 -2.15 -4.38 -0.99
CA ASP A 383 -1.17 -3.36 -0.60
C ASP A 383 -1.90 -2.10 -0.12
N SER A 384 -1.58 -1.68 1.10
CA SER A 384 -2.18 -0.52 1.75
C SER A 384 -1.32 0.75 1.67
N TYR A 385 -0.11 0.66 1.09
CA TYR A 385 0.86 1.75 1.09
C TYR A 385 0.33 3.00 0.36
N HIS A 386 0.51 4.17 0.99
CA HIS A 386 0.05 5.47 0.49
C HIS A 386 -1.42 5.53 0.04
N ASN A 387 -2.30 4.73 0.64
CA ASN A 387 -3.70 4.76 0.29
C ASN A 387 -4.35 6.13 0.65
N TYR A 388 -4.84 6.82 -0.37
CA TYR A 388 -5.58 8.06 -0.22
C TYR A 388 -7.04 7.78 0.11
N MET A 389 -7.61 8.48 1.09
CA MET A 389 -9.00 8.32 1.51
C MET A 389 -10.01 8.59 0.40
N GLY A 390 -9.66 9.43 -0.57
CA GLY A 390 -10.51 9.78 -1.70
C GLY A 390 -10.54 8.73 -2.82
N TYR A 391 -9.74 7.65 -2.74
CA TYR A 391 -9.71 6.60 -3.76
C TYR A 391 -10.77 5.52 -3.55
N GLN A 392 -11.44 5.52 -2.39
CA GLN A 392 -12.44 4.52 -2.06
C GLN A 392 -13.57 5.09 -1.20
N GLU A 393 -14.71 4.41 -1.18
CA GLU A 393 -15.84 4.78 -0.33
C GLU A 393 -15.54 4.46 1.15
N GLU A 394 -14.85 3.35 1.41
CA GLU A 394 -14.48 2.88 2.75
C GLU A 394 -13.63 3.89 3.52
N GLY A 395 -13.80 3.92 4.85
CA GLY A 395 -13.09 4.86 5.71
C GLY A 395 -11.59 4.62 5.74
N THR A 396 -11.18 3.35 5.76
CA THR A 396 -9.78 2.95 5.75
C THR A 396 -9.54 1.68 4.93
N VAL A 397 -8.27 1.41 4.64
CA VAL A 397 -7.83 0.12 4.11
C VAL A 397 -7.20 -0.74 5.20
N TYR A 398 -7.22 -2.05 5.02
CA TYR A 398 -6.50 -3.01 5.85
C TYR A 398 -5.89 -4.10 4.97
N GLU A 399 -4.65 -4.47 5.29
CA GLU A 399 -3.89 -5.47 4.57
C GLU A 399 -3.88 -6.77 5.38
N LEU A 400 -4.40 -7.85 4.80
CA LEU A 400 -4.39 -9.14 5.48
C LEU A 400 -2.96 -9.71 5.52
N PRO A 401 -2.48 -10.21 6.67
CA PRO A 401 -1.25 -11.00 6.69
C PRO A 401 -1.44 -12.32 5.95
N TRP A 402 -0.35 -12.96 5.56
CA TRP A 402 -0.38 -14.32 5.08
C TRP A 402 -0.89 -15.28 6.16
N GLU A 403 -1.58 -16.34 5.75
CA GLU A 403 -2.15 -17.30 6.72
C GLU A 403 -1.05 -17.94 7.58
N TYR A 404 0.11 -18.23 6.98
CA TYR A 404 1.28 -18.76 7.69
C TYR A 404 1.95 -17.75 8.65
N GLU A 405 1.64 -16.46 8.55
CA GLU A 405 2.11 -15.42 9.49
C GLU A 405 1.19 -15.30 10.72
N CYS A 406 0.00 -15.91 10.66
CA CYS A 406 -0.95 -15.92 11.77
C CYS A 406 -0.59 -17.03 12.75
N SER A 407 -0.53 -16.70 14.04
CA SER A 407 -0.27 -17.70 15.08
C SER A 407 -0.91 -17.32 16.41
N ASP A 408 -1.15 -18.32 17.26
CA ASP A 408 -1.68 -18.10 18.62
C ASP A 408 -0.58 -17.70 19.62
N GLU A 409 0.66 -17.52 19.15
CA GLU A 409 1.76 -17.06 19.97
C GLU A 409 1.66 -15.56 20.26
N LYS A 410 2.16 -15.14 21.44
CA LYS A 410 2.00 -13.76 21.96
C LYS A 410 2.54 -12.64 21.06
N ASN A 411 3.30 -12.96 20.01
CA ASN A 411 3.92 -12.00 19.11
C ASN A 411 3.25 -11.92 17.72
N SER A 412 2.25 -12.76 17.41
CA SER A 412 1.54 -12.62 16.14
C SER A 412 0.57 -11.45 16.17
N PHE A 413 0.45 -10.80 15.02
CA PHE A 413 -0.49 -9.70 14.81
C PHE A 413 -1.94 -10.20 14.78
N LEU A 414 -2.16 -11.44 14.30
CA LEU A 414 -3.45 -12.09 14.18
C LEU A 414 -3.34 -13.57 14.55
N THR A 415 -4.28 -14.05 15.34
CA THR A 415 -4.51 -15.49 15.52
C THR A 415 -5.11 -16.09 14.25
N LEU A 416 -4.97 -17.40 14.07
CA LEU A 416 -5.56 -18.10 12.93
C LEU A 416 -7.09 -18.04 12.95
N GLU A 417 -7.69 -18.09 14.15
CA GLU A 417 -9.14 -17.92 14.33
C GLU A 417 -9.60 -16.54 13.86
N GLN A 418 -8.91 -15.46 14.26
CA GLN A 418 -9.25 -14.11 13.81
C GLN A 418 -9.09 -13.95 12.30
N TYR A 419 -8.04 -14.54 11.71
CA TYR A 419 -7.82 -14.51 10.27
C TYR A 419 -9.01 -15.11 9.50
N HIS A 420 -9.46 -16.32 9.87
CA HIS A 420 -10.62 -16.95 9.24
C HIS A 420 -11.93 -16.22 9.54
N ASP A 421 -12.08 -15.65 10.74
CA ASP A 421 -13.29 -14.89 11.09
C ASP A 421 -13.41 -13.61 10.23
N ILE A 422 -12.29 -12.92 9.97
CA ILE A 422 -12.26 -11.78 9.03
C ILE A 422 -12.70 -12.22 7.63
N ILE A 423 -12.13 -13.30 7.11
CA ILE A 423 -12.48 -13.82 5.78
C ILE A 423 -13.97 -14.10 5.66
N SER A 424 -14.54 -14.77 6.66
CA SER A 424 -15.96 -15.17 6.66
C SER A 424 -16.94 -14.00 6.73
N HIS A 425 -16.51 -12.87 7.31
CA HIS A 425 -17.28 -11.63 7.43
C HIS A 425 -16.96 -10.59 6.33
N THR A 426 -16.11 -10.95 5.37
CA THR A 426 -15.73 -10.06 4.27
C THR A 426 -16.56 -10.34 3.02
N GLU A 427 -17.06 -9.26 2.42
CA GLU A 427 -17.63 -9.26 1.08
C GLU A 427 -16.50 -9.15 0.07
N TRP A 428 -16.19 -10.24 -0.64
CA TRP A 428 -15.08 -10.31 -1.60
C TRP A 428 -15.50 -9.85 -3.00
N GLU A 429 -14.69 -9.00 -3.63
CA GLU A 429 -14.87 -8.62 -5.03
C GLU A 429 -14.49 -9.81 -5.93
N PRO A 430 -15.20 -10.05 -7.04
CA PRO A 430 -14.80 -11.07 -8.01
C PRO A 430 -13.47 -10.68 -8.67
N ASP A 431 -12.58 -11.64 -8.85
CA ASP A 431 -11.32 -11.44 -9.56
C ASP A 431 -11.56 -11.12 -11.04
N LYS A 432 -10.64 -10.34 -11.62
CA LYS A 432 -10.66 -10.02 -13.05
C LYS A 432 -10.45 -11.30 -13.85
N ARG A 433 -11.45 -11.66 -14.66
CA ARG A 433 -11.39 -12.80 -15.57
C ARG A 433 -10.44 -12.51 -16.73
N VAL A 434 -9.73 -13.53 -17.15
CA VAL A 434 -8.88 -13.50 -18.34
C VAL A 434 -9.69 -14.06 -19.50
N GLU A 435 -9.81 -13.29 -20.57
CA GLU A 435 -10.60 -13.65 -21.75
C GLU A 435 -9.68 -13.74 -22.99
N PRO A 436 -9.69 -14.84 -23.75
CA PRO A 436 -8.96 -14.93 -25.02
C PRO A 436 -9.56 -13.99 -26.08
N ILE A 437 -8.72 -13.49 -26.99
CA ILE A 437 -9.18 -12.79 -28.19
C ILE A 437 -9.44 -13.87 -29.26
N SER A 438 -10.68 -13.88 -29.76
CA SER A 438 -11.16 -14.77 -30.82
C SER A 438 -10.55 -14.51 -32.18
#